data_AF-A0A8S9GEL4-F1
#
_entry.id   AF-A0A8S9GEL4-F1
#
_cell.length_a   1.000
_cell.length_b   1.000
_cell.length_c   1.000
_cell.angle_alpha   90.00
_cell.angle_beta   90.00
_cell.angle_gamma   90.00
#
_symmetry.space_group_name_H-M   'P 1'
#
loop_
_entity.id
_entity.type
_entity.pdbx_description
1 polymer ?
#
loop_
_entity_poly.entity_id
_entity_poly.type
_entity_poly.pdbx_seq_one_letter_code
_entity_poly.pdbx_strand_id
1 'polypeptide(L)'
;MVVLAAVLIRVVNWVWITPKKLERYLRRQGLPGTPYTPLFGDIKKNINMLMEARSKPISLTDDVIPYLLSLALKMFNSHGTALSLYLFAFISYVIVDRSFHLSVSV
;
A
#
# COMPACT_ATOMS: atom_id res chain seq x y z
N MET A 1 29.03 -10.20 -21.33
CA MET A 1 28.28 -10.08 -22.61
C MET A 1 27.03 -10.96 -22.64
N VAL A 2 27.14 -12.29 -22.47
CA VAL A 2 25.98 -13.21 -22.55
C VAL A 2 24.90 -12.94 -21.48
N VAL A 3 25.30 -12.64 -20.24
CA VAL A 3 24.36 -12.33 -19.15
C VAL A 3 23.55 -11.07 -19.44
N LEU A 4 24.19 -10.02 -19.97
CA LEU A 4 23.51 -8.78 -20.33
C LEU A 4 22.48 -9.01 -21.45
N ALA A 5 22.83 -9.81 -22.45
CA ALA A 5 21.92 -10.19 -23.52
C ALA A 5 20.71 -11.00 -23.00
N ALA A 6 20.93 -11.96 -22.10
CA ALA A 6 19.86 -12.74 -21.49
C ALA A 6 18.91 -11.89 -20.65
N VAL A 7 19.44 -10.91 -19.90
CA VAL A 7 18.62 -9.97 -19.13
C VAL A 7 17.79 -9.07 -20.05
N LEU A 8 18.39 -8.51 -21.12
CA LEU A 8 17.65 -7.72 -22.10
C LEU A 8 16.49 -8.51 -22.73
N ILE A 9 16.75 -9.74 -23.18
CA ILE A 9 15.71 -10.61 -23.75
C ILE A 9 14.60 -10.87 -22.73
N ARG A 10 14.95 -11.13 -21.47
CA ARG A 10 13.99 -11.37 -20.40
C ARG A 10 13.13 -10.14 -20.12
N VAL A 11 13.72 -8.96 -20.09
CA VAL A 11 13.02 -7.68 -19.87
C VAL A 11 12.06 -7.41 -21.02
N VAL A 12 12.52 -7.54 -22.27
CA VAL A 12 11.66 -7.35 -23.45
C VAL A 12 10.49 -8.31 -23.43
N ASN A 13 10.74 -9.58 -23.13
CA ASN A 13 9.69 -10.59 -23.07
C ASN A 13 8.68 -10.30 -21.94
N TRP A 14 9.15 -9.84 -20.78
CA TRP A 14 8.28 -9.46 -19.65
C TRP A 14 7.46 -8.21 -19.96
N VAL A 15 8.06 -7.20 -20.57
CA VAL A 15 7.39 -5.95 -20.99
C VAL A 15 6.31 -6.23 -22.05
N TRP A 16 6.41 -7.29 -22.86
CA TRP A 16 5.39 -7.64 -23.86
C TRP A 16 4.35 -8.68 -23.40
N ILE A 17 4.75 -9.72 -22.65
CA ILE A 17 3.86 -10.83 -22.28
C ILE A 17 2.96 -10.47 -21.09
N THR A 18 3.55 -9.93 -20.02
CA THR A 18 2.84 -9.62 -18.78
C THR A 18 1.65 -8.69 -19.00
N PRO A 19 1.75 -7.57 -19.75
CA PRO A 19 0.61 -6.67 -19.92
C PRO A 19 -0.51 -7.29 -20.75
N LYS A 20 -0.21 -8.10 -21.78
CA LYS A 20 -1.25 -8.80 -22.57
C LYS A 20 -2.00 -9.83 -21.74
N LYS A 21 -1.31 -10.50 -20.81
CA LYS A 21 -1.96 -11.45 -19.88
C LYS A 21 -2.89 -10.71 -18.91
N LEU A 22 -2.44 -9.56 -18.40
CA LEU A 22 -3.24 -8.71 -17.52
C LEU A 22 -4.47 -8.15 -18.23
N GLU A 23 -4.34 -7.66 -19.46
CA GLU A 23 -5.46 -7.17 -20.28
C GLU A 23 -6.54 -8.26 -20.46
N ARG A 24 -6.12 -9.48 -20.82
CA ARG A 24 -7.05 -10.61 -20.97
C ARG A 24 -7.76 -10.97 -19.66
N TYR A 25 -7.04 -10.91 -18.54
CA TYR A 25 -7.60 -11.20 -17.23
C TYR A 25 -8.64 -10.15 -16.81
N LEU A 26 -8.38 -8.87 -17.06
CA LEU A 26 -9.32 -7.78 -16.78
C LEU A 26 -10.54 -7.82 -17.70
N ARG A 27 -10.34 -8.10 -18.99
CA ARG A 27 -11.46 -8.31 -19.94
C ARG A 27 -12.38 -9.45 -19.52
N ARG A 28 -11.82 -10.55 -19.00
CA ARG A 28 -12.62 -11.68 -18.46
C ARG A 28 -13.43 -11.30 -17.23
N GLN A 29 -12.96 -10.34 -16.44
CA GLN A 29 -13.70 -9.80 -15.30
C GLN A 29 -14.78 -8.79 -15.70
N GLY A 30 -14.98 -8.55 -17.00
CA GLY A 30 -15.97 -7.59 -17.48
C GLY A 30 -15.54 -6.14 -17.32
N LEU A 31 -14.25 -5.87 -17.14
CA LEU A 31 -13.68 -4.52 -17.12
C LEU A 31 -13.23 -4.16 -18.55
N PRO A 32 -14.04 -3.42 -19.33
CA PRO A 32 -13.63 -2.96 -20.65
C PRO A 32 -12.54 -1.89 -20.50
N GLY A 33 -11.29 -2.26 -20.81
CA GLY A 33 -10.15 -1.35 -20.85
C GLY A 33 -9.69 -1.06 -22.28
N THR A 34 -8.91 0.01 -22.45
CA THR A 34 -8.20 0.30 -23.71
C THR A 34 -7.13 -0.77 -23.97
N PRO A 35 -6.85 -1.13 -25.24
CA PRO A 35 -5.77 -2.06 -25.57
C PRO A 35 -4.42 -1.54 -25.06
N TYR A 36 -3.57 -2.43 -24.54
CA TYR A 36 -2.28 -2.03 -23.98
C TYR A 36 -1.36 -1.37 -25.03
N THR A 37 -0.94 -0.12 -24.79
CA THR A 37 0.15 0.51 -25.55
C THR A 37 1.46 0.45 -24.77
N PRO A 38 2.55 -0.11 -25.35
CA PRO A 38 3.83 -0.16 -24.67
C PRO A 38 4.39 1.26 -24.49
N LEU A 39 4.33 1.71 -23.23
CA LEU A 39 5.15 2.76 -22.60
C LEU A 39 4.68 4.22 -22.69
N PHE A 40 4.24 4.76 -23.83
CA PHE A 40 4.13 6.24 -23.93
C PHE A 40 2.71 6.82 -23.96
N GLY A 41 1.73 6.11 -24.53
CA GLY A 41 0.38 6.63 -24.69
C GLY A 41 -0.41 6.65 -23.38
N ASP A 42 -0.60 5.46 -22.79
CA ASP A 42 -1.43 5.30 -21.60
C ASP A 42 -0.80 5.96 -20.36
N ILE A 43 0.53 5.95 -20.23
CA ILE A 43 1.20 6.53 -19.05
C ILE A 43 0.96 8.04 -18.98
N LYS A 44 1.15 8.78 -20.09
CA LYS A 44 0.93 10.23 -20.12
C LYS A 44 -0.54 10.58 -19.83
N LYS A 45 -1.47 9.82 -20.40
CA LYS A 45 -2.91 9.99 -20.16
C LYS A 45 -3.25 9.72 -18.69
N ASN A 46 -2.70 8.67 -18.11
CA ASN A 46 -2.93 8.30 -16.71
C ASN A 46 -2.37 9.35 -15.74
N ILE A 47 -1.18 9.88 -16.00
CA ILE A 47 -0.59 10.98 -15.21
C ILE A 47 -1.48 12.23 -15.30
N ASN A 48 -1.97 12.57 -16.49
CA ASN A 48 -2.84 13.73 -16.67
C ASN A 48 -4.18 13.57 -15.94
N MET A 49 -4.82 12.40 -16.05
CA MET A 49 -6.05 12.07 -15.32
C MET A 49 -5.82 12.08 -13.80
N LEU A 50 -4.68 11.57 -13.33
CA LEU A 50 -4.32 11.62 -11.91
C LEU A 50 -4.12 13.06 -11.42
N MET A 51 -3.49 13.91 -12.25
CA MET A 51 -3.28 15.32 -11.94
C MET A 51 -4.61 16.09 -11.91
N GLU A 52 -5.53 15.78 -12.82
CA GLU A 52 -6.89 16.33 -12.84
C GLU A 52 -7.76 15.83 -11.66
N ALA A 53 -7.63 14.56 -11.29
CA ALA A 53 -8.30 14.00 -10.12
C ALA A 53 -7.76 14.58 -8.81
N ARG A 54 -6.48 14.98 -8.76
CA ARG A 54 -5.91 15.69 -7.61
C ARG A 54 -6.30 17.16 -7.55
N SER A 55 -6.51 17.81 -8.69
CA SER A 55 -6.90 19.22 -8.72
C SER A 55 -8.37 19.44 -8.34
N LYS A 56 -9.20 18.41 -8.49
CA LYS A 56 -10.59 18.38 -8.01
C LYS A 56 -10.62 17.68 -6.64
N PRO A 57 -10.68 18.42 -5.51
CA PRO A 57 -10.85 17.76 -4.22
C PRO A 57 -12.15 16.96 -4.24
N ILE A 58 -12.07 15.67 -3.93
CA ILE A 58 -13.25 14.85 -3.66
C ILE A 58 -13.91 15.51 -2.46
N SER A 59 -15.09 16.09 -2.63
CA SER A 59 -15.92 16.48 -1.49
C SER A 59 -16.24 15.18 -0.77
N LEU A 60 -15.54 14.93 0.34
CA LEU A 60 -15.83 13.85 1.29
C LEU A 60 -17.13 14.23 2.00
N THR A 61 -18.23 14.23 1.25
CA THR A 61 -19.57 14.51 1.75
C THR A 61 -19.91 13.42 2.77
N ASP A 62 -20.67 13.83 3.79
CA ASP A 62 -20.93 13.22 5.11
C ASP A 62 -21.18 11.69 5.20
N ASP A 63 -21.33 10.98 4.09
CA ASP A 63 -21.58 9.53 4.05
C ASP A 63 -20.31 8.66 4.09
N VAL A 64 -19.15 9.17 3.63
CA VAL A 64 -17.91 8.36 3.55
C VAL A 64 -17.15 8.35 4.88
N ILE A 65 -17.20 9.45 5.61
CA ILE A 65 -16.53 9.63 6.91
C ILE A 65 -16.97 8.58 7.94
N PRO A 66 -18.27 8.32 8.19
CA PRO A 66 -18.68 7.33 9.18
C PRO A 66 -18.25 5.90 8.80
N TYR A 67 -18.15 5.58 7.51
CA TYR A 67 -17.65 4.28 7.06
C TYR A 67 -16.15 4.12 7.34
N LEU A 68 -15.35 5.13 7.02
CA LEU A 68 -13.90 5.11 7.30
C LEU A 68 -13.61 5.13 8.81
N LEU A 69 -14.40 5.90 9.58
CA LEU A 69 -14.32 5.95 11.03
C LEU A 69 -14.67 4.59 11.65
N SER A 70 -15.75 3.95 11.21
CA SER A 70 -16.15 2.63 11.71
C SER A 70 -15.13 1.54 11.35
N LEU A 71 -14.49 1.61 10.17
CA LEU A 71 -13.38 0.72 9.80
C LEU A 71 -12.16 0.94 10.72
N ALA A 72 -11.78 2.19 10.97
CA ALA A 72 -10.68 2.53 11.86
C ALA A 72 -10.94 2.06 13.29
N LEU A 73 -12.17 2.26 13.80
CA LEU A 73 -12.61 1.76 15.10
C LEU A 73 -12.59 0.23 15.18
N LYS A 74 -12.98 -0.48 14.12
CA LYS A 74 -12.93 -1.95 14.07
C LYS A 74 -11.50 -2.47 14.10
N MET A 75 -10.57 -1.82 13.40
CA MET A 75 -9.15 -2.15 13.47
C MET A 75 -8.57 -1.84 14.86
N PHE A 76 -8.94 -0.69 15.44
CA PHE A 76 -8.55 -0.32 16.79
C PHE A 76 -9.08 -1.30 17.84
N ASN A 77 -10.31 -1.78 17.72
CA ASN A 77 -10.85 -2.76 18.66
C ASN A 77 -10.22 -4.15 18.49
N SER A 78 -9.82 -4.50 17.27
CA SER A 78 -9.16 -5.78 16.99
C SER A 78 -7.66 -5.80 17.32
N HIS A 79 -6.97 -4.66 17.28
CA HIS A 79 -5.50 -4.58 17.45
C HIS A 79 -5.05 -3.65 18.58
N GLY A 80 -5.94 -2.82 19.12
CA GLY A 80 -5.66 -1.86 20.18
C GLY A 80 -5.35 -2.53 21.50
N THR A 81 -5.95 -3.70 21.78
CA THR A 81 -5.63 -4.50 22.97
C THR A 81 -4.21 -5.04 22.91
N ALA A 82 -3.72 -5.40 21.72
CA ALA A 82 -2.34 -5.86 21.55
C ALA A 82 -1.35 -4.69 21.73
N LEU A 83 -1.59 -3.55 21.09
CA LEU A 83 -0.76 -2.35 21.22
C LEU A 83 -0.76 -1.79 22.66
N SER A 84 -1.90 -1.78 23.34
CA SER A 84 -2.01 -1.30 24.72
C SER A 84 -1.30 -2.23 25.72
N LEU A 85 -1.41 -3.56 25.55
CA LEU A 85 -0.68 -4.53 26.37
C LEU A 85 0.84 -4.44 26.14
N TYR A 86 1.27 -4.27 24.90
CA TYR A 86 2.69 -4.10 24.58
C TYR A 86 3.27 -2.82 25.19
N LEU A 87 2.56 -1.69 25.11
CA LEU A 87 2.98 -0.44 25.75
C LEU A 87 2.99 -0.56 27.27
N PHE A 88 1.98 -1.19 27.86
CA PHE A 88 1.90 -1.42 29.31
C PHE A 88 3.05 -2.31 29.79
N ALA A 89 3.30 -3.44 29.13
CA ALA A 89 4.40 -4.34 29.46
C ALA A 89 5.78 -3.67 29.30
N PHE A 90 5.96 -2.86 28.25
CA PHE A 90 7.20 -2.10 28.03
C PHE A 90 7.43 -1.05 29.12
N ILE A 91 6.39 -0.31 29.52
CA ILE A 91 6.46 0.67 30.63
C ILE A 91 6.79 -0.04 31.94
N SER A 92 6.15 -1.18 32.25
CA SER A 92 6.46 -1.96 33.46
C SER A 92 7.90 -2.48 33.48
N TYR A 93 8.42 -2.98 32.36
CA TYR A 93 9.81 -3.43 32.26
C TYR A 93 10.81 -2.30 32.53
N VAL A 94 10.60 -1.13 31.93
CA VAL A 94 11.46 0.06 32.15
C VAL A 94 11.41 0.55 33.60
N ILE A 95 10.24 0.51 34.23
CA ILE A 95 10.10 0.92 35.65
C ILE A 95 10.83 -0.07 36.57
N VAL A 96 10.69 -1.38 36.34
CA VAL A 96 11.36 -2.42 37.13
C VAL A 96 12.89 -2.37 36.96
N ASP A 97 13.38 -2.21 35.73
CA ASP A 97 14.80 -2.10 35.43
C ASP A 97 15.45 -0.87 36.09
N ARG A 98 14.79 0.30 35.98
CA ARG A 98 15.24 1.54 36.64
C ARG A 98 15.21 1.42 38.16
N SER A 99 14.25 0.70 38.73
CA SER A 99 14.18 0.45 40.18
C SER A 99 15.27 -0.50 40.67
N PHE A 100 15.69 -1.47 39.84
CA PHE A 100 16.78 -2.39 40.16
C PHE A 100 18.14 -1.66 40.18
N HIS A 101 18.38 -0.76 39.22
CA HIS A 101 19.61 0.02 39.16
C HIS A 101 19.76 1.03 40.33
N LEU A 102 18.65 1.58 40.82
CA LEU A 102 18.63 2.46 42.00
C LEU A 102 18.86 1.70 43.32
N SER A 103 18.40 0.44 43.42
CA SER A 103 18.60 -0.36 44.63
C SER A 103 20.02 -0.95 44.78
N VAL A 104 20.78 -1.03 43.68
CA VAL A 104 22.20 -1.49 43.68
C VAL A 104 23.17 -0.31 43.83
N SER A 105 22.68 0.93 43.73
CA SER A 105 23.48 2.15 43.92
C SER A 105 23.30 2.81 45.30
N VAL A 106 22.64 2.13 46.25
CA VAL A 106 22.46 2.54 47.66
C VAL A 106 23.14 1.55 48.59
#